data_AF-A0A9P1IR25-F1
#
_entry.id   AF-A0A9P1IR25-F1
#
_cell.length_a   1.000
_cell.length_b   1.000
_cell.length_c   1.000
_cell.angle_alpha   90.00
_cell.angle_beta   90.00
_cell.angle_gamma   90.00
#
_symmetry.space_group_name_H-M   'P 1'
#
loop_
_entity.id
_entity.type
_entity.pdbx_description
1 polymer ?
#
loop_
_entity_poly.entity_id
_entity_poly.type
_entity_poly.pdbx_seq_one_letter_code
_entity_poly.pdbx_strand_id
1 'polypeptide(L)'
;MIKFLLALILVAQVSGVCHVPQFVGCQAKFSDALGIDRNYNWLNPLGLTIQIQDIYINGGLGGIRGLNSVCNAYNQMIQCLTTSQTTASECFNIPWLLSHSEAPNRAYSYGFLMNMLQYQCGAGFYIASDNWKCLQNIYAKKNGTMFGCINDFVLNAYEDPARGCDYVQTGMNCFEAASTLSGCPDELKYYGCESFRQYSAPQFSRCHKSCQVDLSFR
;
A
#
# COMPACT_ATOMS: atom_id res chain seq x y z
N MET A 1 10.94 2.36 -55.82
CA MET A 1 11.36 1.38 -54.78
C MET A 1 11.71 2.15 -53.52
N ILE A 2 10.78 2.21 -52.55
CA ILE A 2 10.97 2.90 -51.27
C ILE A 2 11.48 1.87 -50.26
N LYS A 3 12.72 2.01 -49.78
CA LYS A 3 13.29 1.20 -48.70
C LYS A 3 12.81 1.79 -47.37
N PHE A 4 11.95 1.06 -46.66
CA PHE A 4 11.64 1.32 -45.26
C PHE A 4 12.84 0.90 -44.40
N LEU A 5 13.48 1.87 -43.74
CA LEU A 5 14.42 1.61 -42.65
C LEU A 5 13.62 1.37 -41.37
N LEU A 6 13.55 0.10 -40.94
CA LEU A 6 13.12 -0.28 -39.60
C LEU A 6 14.24 0.09 -38.62
N ALA A 7 14.04 1.15 -37.84
CA ALA A 7 14.87 1.44 -36.69
C ALA A 7 14.52 0.45 -35.57
N LEU A 8 15.44 -0.45 -35.24
CA LEU A 8 15.38 -1.23 -34.00
C LEU A 8 15.63 -0.28 -32.83
N ILE A 9 14.56 0.04 -32.09
CA ILE A 9 14.68 0.65 -30.77
C ILE A 9 15.13 -0.48 -29.84
N LEU A 10 16.43 -0.52 -29.53
CA LEU A 10 16.94 -1.28 -28.39
C LEU A 10 16.43 -0.59 -27.12
N VAL A 11 15.31 -1.09 -26.58
CA VAL A 11 14.96 -0.83 -25.19
C VAL A 11 15.98 -1.61 -24.36
N ALA A 12 16.98 -0.92 -23.80
CA ALA A 12 17.83 -1.53 -22.80
C ALA A 12 16.92 -2.01 -21.67
N GLN A 13 16.78 -3.32 -21.51
CA GLN A 13 16.16 -3.89 -20.32
C GLN A 13 17.08 -3.55 -19.16
N VAL A 14 16.73 -2.51 -18.40
CA VAL A 14 17.31 -2.29 -17.08
C VAL A 14 16.82 -3.45 -16.24
N SER A 15 17.62 -4.52 -16.12
CA SER A 15 17.45 -5.50 -15.07
C SER A 15 17.99 -4.88 -13.79
N GLY A 16 17.20 -4.02 -13.14
CA GLY A 16 17.59 -3.41 -11.88
C GLY A 16 17.59 -4.48 -10.79
N VAL A 17 18.74 -4.77 -10.20
CA VAL A 17 18.75 -5.52 -8.93
C VAL A 17 18.43 -4.51 -7.84
N CYS A 18 17.43 -4.79 -7.00
CA CYS A 18 17.23 -3.95 -5.83
C CYS A 18 18.41 -4.12 -4.87
N HIS A 19 19.17 -3.04 -4.69
CA HIS A 19 20.30 -3.00 -3.78
C HIS A 19 19.88 -2.40 -2.44
N VAL A 20 20.18 -3.11 -1.34
CA VAL A 20 19.76 -2.74 0.02
C VAL A 20 20.12 -1.29 0.39
N PRO A 21 21.34 -0.77 0.15
CA PRO A 21 21.68 0.60 0.53
C PRO A 21 20.80 1.66 -0.16
N GLN A 22 20.53 1.48 -1.46
CA GLN A 22 19.71 2.37 -2.27
C GLN A 22 18.26 2.33 -1.78
N PHE A 23 17.72 1.12 -1.56
CA PHE A 23 16.38 0.93 -1.04
C PHE A 23 16.19 1.56 0.34
N VAL A 24 17.11 1.32 1.28
CA VAL A 24 17.08 1.92 2.63
C VAL A 24 17.21 3.44 2.54
N GLY A 25 18.05 3.97 1.66
CA GLY A 25 18.17 5.40 1.42
C GLY A 25 16.86 6.03 0.90
N CYS A 26 16.15 5.35 0.01
CA CYS A 26 14.85 5.81 -0.48
C CYS A 26 13.73 5.68 0.56
N GLN A 27 13.73 4.62 1.37
CA GLN A 27 12.83 4.49 2.53
C GLN A 27 13.08 5.59 3.58
N ALA A 28 14.34 6.00 3.78
CA ALA A 28 14.66 7.11 4.67
C ALA A 28 14.03 8.43 4.18
N LYS A 29 14.07 8.71 2.87
CA LYS A 29 13.39 9.89 2.28
C LYS A 29 11.87 9.86 2.51
N PHE A 30 11.24 8.68 2.36
CA PHE A 30 9.82 8.51 2.69
C PHE A 30 9.54 8.89 4.15
N SER A 31 10.36 8.36 5.06
CA SER A 31 10.20 8.57 6.50
C SER A 31 10.41 10.04 6.88
N ASP A 32 11.46 10.67 6.34
CA ASP A 32 11.78 12.08 6.57
C ASP A 32 10.67 13.02 6.06
N ALA A 33 10.11 12.74 4.87
CA ALA A 33 9.03 13.53 4.29
C ALA A 33 7.75 13.50 5.13
N LEU A 34 7.58 12.46 5.97
CA LEU A 34 6.43 12.28 6.85
C LEU A 34 6.73 12.57 8.32
N GLY A 35 7.99 12.85 8.67
CA GLY A 35 8.41 12.99 10.07
C GLY A 35 8.29 11.69 10.87
N ILE A 36 8.34 10.53 10.21
CA ILE A 36 8.29 9.21 10.85
C ILE A 36 9.69 8.83 11.32
N ASP A 37 9.80 8.29 12.54
CA ASP A 37 11.05 7.70 13.03
C ASP A 37 11.50 6.59 12.08
N ARG A 38 12.75 6.66 11.59
CA ARG A 38 13.33 5.72 10.63
C ARG A 38 13.42 4.28 11.15
N ASN A 39 13.20 4.03 12.44
CA ASN A 39 13.02 2.69 13.02
C ASN A 39 11.74 2.01 12.52
N TYR A 40 10.73 2.77 12.09
CA TYR A 40 9.54 2.27 11.43
C TYR A 40 9.79 2.17 9.92
N ASN A 41 10.29 1.02 9.49
CA ASN A 41 10.74 0.79 8.12
C ASN A 41 10.34 -0.61 7.63
N TRP A 42 10.97 -1.10 6.58
CA TRP A 42 10.69 -2.43 6.02
C TRP A 42 10.99 -3.60 6.96
N LEU A 43 11.80 -3.40 7.99
CA LEU A 43 12.03 -4.35 9.09
C LEU A 43 11.03 -4.18 10.25
N ASN A 44 10.20 -3.14 10.24
CA ASN A 44 9.11 -2.91 11.18
C ASN A 44 7.85 -2.36 10.46
N PRO A 45 7.26 -3.17 9.55
CA PRO A 45 6.19 -2.71 8.66
C PRO A 45 4.87 -2.43 9.38
N LEU A 46 4.53 -3.18 10.44
CA LEU A 46 3.30 -2.92 11.21
C LEU A 46 3.43 -1.62 12.02
N GLY A 47 4.61 -1.35 12.59
CA GLY A 47 4.89 -0.05 13.19
C GLY A 47 4.79 1.08 12.16
N LEU A 48 5.34 0.89 10.96
CA LEU A 48 5.20 1.84 9.85
C LEU A 48 3.73 2.06 9.45
N THR A 49 2.91 1.01 9.40
CA THR A 49 1.45 1.13 9.16
C THR A 49 0.80 2.03 10.20
N ILE A 50 1.09 1.84 11.49
CA ILE A 50 0.53 2.68 12.57
C ILE A 50 0.94 4.14 12.37
N GLN A 51 2.21 4.42 12.06
CA GLN A 51 2.69 5.78 11.85
C GLN A 51 2.00 6.47 10.66
N ILE A 52 1.76 5.73 9.57
CA ILE A 52 1.00 6.23 8.42
C ILE A 52 -0.46 6.51 8.80
N GLN A 53 -1.09 5.61 9.56
CA GLN A 53 -2.45 5.78 10.04
C GLN A 53 -2.57 6.99 10.99
N ASP A 54 -1.58 7.23 11.85
CA ASP A 54 -1.54 8.41 12.73
C ASP A 54 -1.52 9.71 11.94
N ILE A 55 -0.85 9.76 10.79
CA ILE A 55 -0.90 10.91 9.88
C ILE A 55 -2.31 11.14 9.35
N TYR A 56 -3.05 10.06 9.05
CA TYR A 56 -4.45 10.19 8.63
C TYR A 56 -5.36 10.65 9.77
N ILE A 57 -5.21 10.09 10.98
CA ILE A 57 -5.95 10.47 12.18
C ILE A 57 -5.77 11.98 12.47
N ASN A 58 -4.52 12.44 12.44
CA ASN A 58 -4.16 13.82 12.74
C ASN A 58 -4.51 14.81 11.61
N GLY A 59 -5.08 14.34 10.51
CA GLY A 59 -5.54 15.17 9.39
C GLY A 59 -4.45 15.55 8.40
N GLY A 60 -3.18 15.31 8.73
CA GLY A 60 -2.03 15.44 7.85
C GLY A 60 -0.88 16.25 8.44
N LEU A 61 -0.05 16.84 7.58
CA LEU A 61 1.21 17.48 7.97
C LEU A 61 1.33 18.86 7.34
N GLY A 62 1.67 19.88 8.13
CA GLY A 62 1.93 21.24 7.62
C GLY A 62 0.76 21.86 6.85
N GLY A 63 -0.49 21.56 7.22
CA GLY A 63 -1.70 22.03 6.53
C GLY A 63 -2.06 21.25 5.26
N ILE A 64 -1.29 20.23 4.90
CA ILE A 64 -1.57 19.32 3.78
C ILE A 64 -2.36 18.13 4.33
N ARG A 65 -3.41 17.70 3.60
CA ARG A 65 -4.22 16.51 3.95
C ARG A 65 -3.32 15.28 4.07
N GLY A 66 -3.56 14.45 5.07
CA GLY A 66 -2.74 13.26 5.34
C GLY A 66 -2.59 12.32 4.14
N LEU A 67 -3.65 12.10 3.35
CA LEU A 67 -3.57 11.35 2.10
C LEU A 67 -2.54 11.95 1.14
N ASN A 68 -2.60 13.26 0.91
CA ASN A 68 -1.66 13.97 0.03
C ASN A 68 -0.23 13.91 0.57
N SER A 69 -0.03 14.06 1.89
CA SER A 69 1.28 13.94 2.51
C SER A 69 1.89 12.55 2.26
N VAL A 70 1.15 11.49 2.57
CA VAL A 70 1.61 10.09 2.39
C VAL A 70 1.87 9.79 0.92
N CYS A 71 0.98 10.20 0.01
CA CYS A 71 1.16 9.94 -1.41
C CYS A 71 2.30 10.74 -2.04
N ASN A 72 2.54 11.97 -1.59
CA ASN A 72 3.71 12.74 -2.01
C ASN A 72 5.00 12.06 -1.54
N ALA A 73 5.06 11.59 -0.29
CA ALA A 73 6.22 10.87 0.24
C ALA A 73 6.44 9.53 -0.49
N TYR A 74 5.37 8.77 -0.75
CA TYR A 74 5.44 7.52 -1.52
C TYR A 74 5.98 7.78 -2.93
N ASN A 75 5.46 8.78 -3.63
CA ASN A 75 5.95 9.15 -4.97
C ASN A 75 7.41 9.62 -4.96
N GLN A 76 7.85 10.33 -3.91
CA GLN A 76 9.27 10.68 -3.74
C GLN A 76 10.16 9.46 -3.55
N MET A 77 9.68 8.45 -2.82
CA MET A 77 10.38 7.17 -2.67
C MET A 77 10.50 6.44 -4.02
N ILE A 78 9.41 6.36 -4.80
CA ILE A 78 9.43 5.75 -6.13
C ILE A 78 10.39 6.48 -7.08
N GLN A 79 10.38 7.81 -7.03
CA GLN A 79 11.31 8.63 -7.82
C GLN A 79 12.77 8.38 -7.41
N CYS A 80 13.05 8.27 -6.11
CA CYS A 80 14.37 7.94 -5.60
C CYS A 80 14.87 6.58 -6.10
N LEU A 81 14.00 5.56 -6.07
CA LEU A 81 14.32 4.22 -6.59
C LEU A 81 14.67 4.30 -8.07
N THR A 82 13.83 4.98 -8.85
CA THR A 82 14.02 5.16 -10.31
C THR A 82 15.34 5.87 -10.61
N THR A 83 15.66 6.96 -9.91
CA THR A 83 16.93 7.67 -10.05
C THR A 83 18.13 6.81 -9.63
N SER A 84 17.92 5.84 -8.76
CA SER A 84 18.93 4.86 -8.33
C SER A 84 19.00 3.61 -9.24
N GLN A 85 18.39 3.65 -10.42
CA GLN A 85 18.38 2.57 -11.42
C GLN A 85 17.75 1.26 -10.92
N THR A 86 16.75 1.36 -10.02
CA THR A 86 15.92 0.24 -9.55
C THR A 86 14.45 0.67 -9.54
N THR A 87 13.53 -0.28 -9.38
CA THR A 87 12.09 -0.04 -9.43
C THR A 87 11.38 -0.46 -8.14
N ALA A 88 10.17 0.04 -7.95
CA ALA A 88 9.26 -0.43 -6.90
C ALA A 88 9.02 -1.94 -7.00
N SER A 89 8.82 -2.47 -8.21
CA SER A 89 8.63 -3.91 -8.45
C SER A 89 9.86 -4.75 -8.09
N GLU A 90 11.07 -4.20 -8.19
CA GLU A 90 12.30 -4.90 -7.81
C GLU A 90 12.55 -4.86 -6.30
N CYS A 91 12.15 -3.78 -5.61
CA CYS A 91 12.41 -3.61 -4.18
C CYS A 91 11.26 -4.02 -3.25
N PHE A 92 10.00 -3.97 -3.72
CA PHE A 92 8.83 -4.29 -2.91
C PHE A 92 8.32 -5.72 -3.17
N ASN A 93 8.93 -6.47 -4.10
CA ASN A 93 8.52 -7.85 -4.32
C ASN A 93 8.86 -8.73 -3.13
N ILE A 94 7.94 -9.65 -2.83
CA ILE A 94 8.04 -10.56 -1.70
C ILE A 94 9.29 -11.45 -1.78
N PRO A 95 9.67 -12.07 -2.92
CA PRO A 95 10.87 -12.91 -2.97
C PRO A 95 12.15 -12.20 -2.53
N TRP A 96 12.38 -10.96 -2.99
CA TRP A 96 13.54 -10.16 -2.62
C TRP A 96 13.49 -9.76 -1.14
N LEU A 97 12.32 -9.35 -0.64
CA LEU A 97 12.15 -9.00 0.78
C LEU A 97 12.42 -10.21 1.69
N LEU A 98 11.97 -11.41 1.30
CA LEU A 98 12.22 -12.65 2.03
C LEU A 98 13.70 -13.04 2.04
N SER A 99 14.44 -12.80 0.95
CA SER A 99 15.87 -13.11 0.91
C SER A 99 16.74 -12.14 1.72
N HIS A 100 16.18 -11.03 2.19
CA HIS A 100 16.90 -9.98 2.93
C HIS A 100 16.32 -9.68 4.32
N SER A 101 15.24 -10.36 4.72
CA SER A 101 14.62 -10.21 6.05
C SER A 101 14.76 -11.49 6.85
N GLU A 102 15.14 -11.38 8.12
CA GLU A 102 15.21 -12.52 9.05
C GLU A 102 13.83 -12.99 9.54
N ALA A 103 12.78 -12.21 9.26
CA ALA A 103 11.41 -12.46 9.74
C ALA A 103 10.42 -12.45 8.56
N PRO A 104 10.00 -13.63 8.06
CA PRO A 104 9.16 -13.74 6.87
C PRO A 104 7.86 -12.92 6.93
N ASN A 105 7.18 -12.93 8.09
CA ASN A 105 5.96 -12.14 8.30
C ASN A 105 6.17 -10.63 8.08
N ARG A 106 7.37 -10.10 8.37
CA ARG A 106 7.72 -8.70 8.13
C ARG A 106 7.94 -8.42 6.64
N ALA A 107 8.63 -9.33 5.94
CA ALA A 107 8.78 -9.23 4.48
C ALA A 107 7.42 -9.16 3.77
N TYR A 108 6.50 -10.07 4.12
CA TYR A 108 5.13 -10.04 3.62
C TYR A 108 4.41 -8.74 3.94
N SER A 109 4.37 -8.36 5.22
CA SER A 109 3.66 -7.16 5.68
C SER A 109 4.16 -5.87 5.00
N TYR A 110 5.46 -5.76 4.71
CA TYR A 110 5.99 -4.60 4.02
C TYR A 110 5.56 -4.55 2.55
N GLY A 111 5.70 -5.66 1.81
CA GLY A 111 5.24 -5.72 0.41
C GLY A 111 3.74 -5.47 0.29
N PHE A 112 2.95 -5.98 1.24
CA PHE A 112 1.52 -5.73 1.35
C PHE A 112 1.19 -4.25 1.57
N LEU A 113 1.86 -3.61 2.54
CA LEU A 113 1.68 -2.19 2.82
C LEU A 113 2.02 -1.33 1.60
N MET A 114 3.14 -1.61 0.92
CA MET A 114 3.52 -0.85 -0.27
C MET A 114 2.50 -1.01 -1.40
N ASN A 115 1.92 -2.20 -1.59
CA ASN A 115 0.89 -2.40 -2.61
C ASN A 115 -0.44 -1.71 -2.27
N MET A 116 -0.81 -1.69 -0.99
CA MET A 116 -1.94 -0.90 -0.50
C MET A 116 -1.73 0.61 -0.78
N LEU A 117 -0.55 1.15 -0.44
CA LEU A 117 -0.21 2.55 -0.71
C LEU A 117 -0.21 2.86 -2.21
N GLN A 118 0.28 1.95 -3.05
CA GLN A 118 0.23 2.10 -4.51
C GLN A 118 -1.21 2.28 -5.01
N TYR A 119 -2.16 1.50 -4.50
CA TYR A 119 -3.58 1.68 -4.81
C TYR A 119 -4.11 3.02 -4.28
N GLN A 120 -3.89 3.31 -3.00
CA GLN A 120 -4.42 4.50 -2.34
C GLN A 120 -3.90 5.80 -2.97
N CYS A 121 -2.68 5.79 -3.47
CA CYS A 121 -2.04 6.92 -4.15
C CYS A 121 -2.21 6.91 -5.68
N GLY A 122 -2.82 5.86 -6.22
CA GLY A 122 -3.15 5.72 -7.63
C GLY A 122 -4.67 5.66 -7.81
N ALA A 123 -5.19 4.49 -8.20
CA ALA A 123 -6.59 4.31 -8.57
C ALA A 123 -7.59 4.65 -7.44
N GLY A 124 -7.21 4.51 -6.17
CA GLY A 124 -8.05 4.85 -5.02
C GLY A 124 -7.99 6.33 -4.60
N PHE A 125 -7.06 7.12 -5.16
CA PHE A 125 -6.74 8.45 -4.65
C PHE A 125 -7.95 9.40 -4.66
N TYR A 126 -8.66 9.50 -5.79
CA TYR A 126 -9.76 10.44 -5.92
C TYR A 126 -10.94 10.10 -5.00
N ILE A 127 -11.27 8.81 -4.82
CA ILE A 127 -12.32 8.38 -3.90
C ILE A 127 -12.01 8.85 -2.47
N ALA A 128 -10.76 8.69 -2.04
CA ALA A 128 -10.30 9.12 -0.72
C ALA A 128 -10.16 10.64 -0.59
N SER A 129 -9.64 11.32 -1.62
CA SER A 129 -9.39 12.75 -1.63
C SER A 129 -10.68 13.57 -1.61
N ASP A 130 -11.65 13.19 -2.44
CA ASP A 130 -12.95 13.87 -2.54
C ASP A 130 -13.75 13.71 -1.24
N ASN A 131 -13.51 12.61 -0.51
CA ASN A 131 -14.16 12.28 0.75
C ASN A 131 -13.23 12.37 1.97
N TRP A 132 -12.17 13.19 1.87
CA TRP A 132 -11.07 13.20 2.85
C TRP A 132 -11.54 13.37 4.30
N LYS A 133 -12.47 14.28 4.57
CA LYS A 133 -12.97 14.52 5.93
C LYS A 133 -13.64 13.28 6.53
N CYS A 134 -14.34 12.51 5.70
CA CYS A 134 -14.94 11.25 6.12
C CYS A 134 -13.87 10.18 6.35
N LEU A 135 -12.90 10.06 5.45
CA LEU A 135 -11.79 9.12 5.60
C LEU A 135 -10.97 9.41 6.86
N GLN A 136 -10.62 10.67 7.13
CA GLN A 136 -9.96 11.09 8.37
C GLN A 136 -10.78 10.67 9.60
N ASN A 137 -12.10 10.92 9.60
CA ASN A 137 -12.97 10.55 10.72
C ASN A 137 -13.08 9.03 10.91
N ILE A 138 -13.06 8.27 9.82
CA ILE A 138 -13.02 6.82 9.84
C ILE A 138 -11.74 6.37 10.54
N TYR A 139 -10.56 6.83 10.11
CA TYR A 139 -9.32 6.49 10.80
C TYR A 139 -9.39 6.93 12.27
N ALA A 140 -9.77 8.17 12.57
CA ALA A 140 -9.85 8.66 13.95
C ALA A 140 -10.76 7.83 14.88
N LYS A 141 -11.82 7.19 14.34
CA LYS A 141 -12.79 6.43 15.15
C LYS A 141 -12.65 4.92 15.05
N LYS A 142 -12.05 4.42 13.97
CA LYS A 142 -12.04 2.99 13.60
C LYS A 142 -10.62 2.47 13.33
N ASN A 143 -9.56 3.25 13.60
CA ASN A 143 -8.18 2.81 13.35
C ASN A 143 -7.85 1.49 14.04
N GLY A 144 -8.28 1.31 15.29
CA GLY A 144 -8.05 0.05 16.01
C GLY A 144 -8.67 -1.16 15.31
N THR A 145 -9.86 -0.99 14.73
CA THR A 145 -10.50 -2.04 13.91
C THR A 145 -9.74 -2.26 12.61
N MET A 146 -9.37 -1.21 11.88
CA MET A 146 -8.61 -1.32 10.63
C MET A 146 -7.25 -2.00 10.85
N PHE A 147 -6.50 -1.58 11.86
CA PHE A 147 -5.24 -2.22 12.22
C PHE A 147 -5.45 -3.67 12.66
N GLY A 148 -6.51 -3.96 13.42
CA GLY A 148 -6.90 -5.32 13.78
C GLY A 148 -7.11 -6.21 12.55
N CYS A 149 -7.84 -5.75 11.54
CA CYS A 149 -8.03 -6.49 10.30
C CYS A 149 -6.70 -6.83 9.58
N ILE A 150 -5.74 -5.88 9.54
CA ILE A 150 -4.39 -6.12 8.99
C ILE A 150 -3.65 -7.17 9.82
N ASN A 151 -3.60 -6.97 11.13
CA ASN A 151 -2.84 -7.83 12.04
C ASN A 151 -3.38 -9.26 12.02
N ASP A 152 -4.70 -9.43 12.11
CA ASP A 152 -5.35 -10.75 12.09
C ASP A 152 -5.09 -11.48 10.77
N PHE A 153 -5.15 -10.78 9.63
CA PHE A 153 -4.81 -11.38 8.35
C PHE A 153 -3.35 -11.83 8.28
N VAL A 154 -2.41 -10.97 8.68
CA VAL A 154 -0.98 -11.30 8.66
C VAL A 154 -0.69 -12.53 9.53
N LEU A 155 -1.26 -12.61 10.73
CA LEU A 155 -1.10 -13.75 11.62
C LEU A 155 -1.71 -15.02 11.03
N ASN A 156 -2.99 -14.98 10.64
CA ASN A 156 -3.69 -16.15 10.14
C ASN A 156 -3.13 -16.67 8.81
N ALA A 157 -2.81 -15.77 7.86
CA ALA A 157 -2.26 -16.17 6.57
C ALA A 157 -0.81 -16.69 6.66
N TYR A 158 -0.08 -16.31 7.71
CA TYR A 158 1.23 -16.87 8.02
C TYR A 158 1.11 -18.26 8.66
N GLU A 159 0.19 -18.44 9.62
CA GLU A 159 -0.03 -19.70 10.31
C GLU A 159 -0.64 -20.79 9.41
N ASP A 160 -1.60 -20.43 8.56
CA ASP A 160 -2.27 -21.34 7.63
C ASP A 160 -2.39 -20.75 6.21
N PRO A 161 -1.30 -20.75 5.42
CA PRO A 161 -1.33 -20.21 4.06
C PRO A 161 -2.31 -20.93 3.12
N ALA A 162 -2.68 -22.19 3.41
CA ALA A 162 -3.62 -22.96 2.59
C ALA A 162 -5.02 -22.35 2.60
N ARG A 163 -5.39 -21.68 3.70
CA ARG A 163 -6.64 -20.91 3.84
C ARG A 163 -6.49 -19.44 3.49
N GLY A 164 -5.37 -19.04 2.86
CA GLY A 164 -5.07 -17.66 2.52
C GLY A 164 -6.21 -16.91 1.83
N CYS A 165 -6.91 -17.51 0.85
CA CYS A 165 -8.03 -16.86 0.19
C CYS A 165 -9.27 -16.63 1.09
N ASP A 166 -9.47 -17.46 2.12
CA ASP A 166 -10.50 -17.22 3.14
C ASP A 166 -10.11 -15.99 3.96
N TYR A 167 -8.85 -15.90 4.39
CA TYR A 167 -8.35 -14.76 5.16
C TYR A 167 -8.35 -13.46 4.36
N VAL A 168 -8.09 -13.51 3.05
CA VAL A 168 -8.28 -12.36 2.16
C VAL A 168 -9.73 -11.89 2.20
N GLN A 169 -10.71 -12.79 2.06
CA GLN A 169 -12.12 -12.41 2.13
C GLN A 169 -12.49 -11.82 3.50
N THR A 170 -12.07 -12.46 4.58
CA THR A 170 -12.32 -11.99 5.95
C THR A 170 -11.75 -10.59 6.15
N GLY A 171 -10.51 -10.35 5.72
CA GLY A 171 -9.87 -9.06 5.84
C GLY A 171 -10.51 -7.98 4.95
N MET A 172 -10.91 -8.32 3.72
CA MET A 172 -11.68 -7.43 2.83
C MET A 172 -12.99 -6.99 3.48
N ASN A 173 -13.77 -7.94 4.00
CA ASN A 173 -15.04 -7.65 4.69
C ASN A 173 -14.81 -6.80 5.95
N CYS A 174 -13.74 -7.08 6.69
CA CYS A 174 -13.37 -6.34 7.90
C CYS A 174 -13.01 -4.89 7.56
N PHE A 175 -12.22 -4.65 6.51
CA PHE A 175 -11.85 -3.30 6.06
C PHE A 175 -13.04 -2.53 5.47
N GLU A 176 -13.92 -3.20 4.73
CA GLU A 176 -15.16 -2.60 4.22
C GLU A 176 -16.03 -2.10 5.38
N ALA A 177 -16.25 -2.95 6.39
CA ALA A 177 -17.00 -2.60 7.58
C ALA A 177 -16.32 -1.48 8.39
N ALA A 178 -15.00 -1.54 8.55
CA ALA A 178 -14.23 -0.51 9.25
C ALA A 178 -14.26 0.84 8.53
N SER A 179 -14.39 0.85 7.21
CA SER A 179 -14.56 2.05 6.38
C SER A 179 -15.99 2.59 6.32
N THR A 180 -16.93 1.97 7.05
CA THR A 180 -18.31 2.47 7.15
C THR A 180 -18.46 3.39 8.35
N LEU A 181 -18.92 4.61 8.12
CA LEU A 181 -19.26 5.58 9.16
C LEU A 181 -20.54 6.33 8.80
N SER A 182 -21.45 6.48 9.77
CA SER A 182 -22.72 7.19 9.55
C SER A 182 -22.49 8.60 9.01
N GLY A 183 -23.19 8.95 7.94
CA GLY A 183 -23.06 10.25 7.25
C GLY A 183 -21.88 10.34 6.28
N CYS A 184 -21.14 9.24 6.07
CA CYS A 184 -20.10 9.16 5.04
C CYS A 184 -20.57 8.34 3.82
N PRO A 185 -20.05 8.65 2.62
CA PRO A 185 -20.46 8.01 1.37
C PRO A 185 -20.06 6.54 1.30
N ASP A 186 -20.87 5.75 0.59
CA ASP A 186 -20.66 4.31 0.42
C ASP A 186 -19.46 3.97 -0.46
N GLU A 187 -18.97 4.90 -1.28
CA GLU A 187 -17.73 4.76 -2.04
C GLU A 187 -16.52 4.51 -1.13
N LEU A 188 -16.57 4.95 0.13
CA LEU A 188 -15.52 4.65 1.12
C LEU A 188 -15.53 3.17 1.57
N LYS A 189 -16.66 2.47 1.47
CA LYS A 189 -16.72 1.01 1.66
C LYS A 189 -15.90 0.30 0.60
N TYR A 190 -16.14 0.65 -0.68
CA TYR A 190 -15.36 0.14 -1.80
C TYR A 190 -13.89 0.47 -1.63
N TYR A 191 -13.54 1.71 -1.28
CA TYR A 191 -12.16 2.11 -1.02
C TYR A 191 -11.49 1.27 0.09
N GLY A 192 -12.21 1.01 1.19
CA GLY A 192 -11.74 0.15 2.28
C GLY A 192 -11.47 -1.28 1.81
N CYS A 193 -12.48 -1.91 1.21
CA CYS A 193 -12.37 -3.26 0.67
C CYS A 193 -11.20 -3.38 -0.32
N GLU A 194 -11.12 -2.45 -1.28
CA GLU A 194 -10.14 -2.51 -2.35
C GLU A 194 -8.73 -2.22 -1.84
N SER A 195 -8.58 -1.31 -0.86
CA SER A 195 -7.30 -1.11 -0.16
C SER A 195 -6.80 -2.42 0.44
N PHE A 196 -7.67 -3.21 1.06
CA PHE A 196 -7.29 -4.49 1.64
C PHE A 196 -7.04 -5.58 0.59
N ARG A 197 -7.85 -5.62 -0.48
CA ARG A 197 -7.62 -6.53 -1.59
C ARG A 197 -6.22 -6.32 -2.17
N GLN A 198 -5.83 -5.07 -2.36
CA GLN A 198 -4.50 -4.68 -2.84
C GLN A 198 -3.42 -4.98 -1.80
N TYR A 199 -3.68 -4.73 -0.51
CA TYR A 199 -2.78 -5.16 0.57
C TYR A 199 -2.40 -6.65 0.44
N SER A 200 -3.37 -7.53 0.23
CA SER A 200 -3.13 -8.98 0.12
C SER A 200 -2.61 -9.48 -1.24
N ALA A 201 -2.78 -8.68 -2.31
CA ALA A 201 -2.53 -9.10 -3.69
C ALA A 201 -1.10 -9.59 -3.97
N PRO A 202 -0.02 -9.06 -3.36
CA PRO A 202 1.34 -9.53 -3.64
C PRO A 202 1.56 -11.03 -3.41
N GLN A 203 0.83 -11.63 -2.46
CA GLN A 203 0.88 -13.08 -2.21
C GLN A 203 -0.37 -13.80 -2.75
N PHE A 204 -1.53 -13.13 -2.73
CA PHE A 204 -2.83 -13.77 -2.96
C PHE A 204 -3.59 -13.25 -4.19
N SER A 205 -2.86 -12.76 -5.19
CA SER A 205 -3.43 -12.24 -6.46
C SER A 205 -4.37 -13.19 -7.21
N ARG A 206 -4.26 -14.50 -6.97
CA ARG A 206 -5.13 -15.53 -7.59
C ARG A 206 -6.45 -15.75 -6.86
N CYS A 207 -6.67 -15.14 -5.70
CA CYS A 207 -7.96 -15.23 -5.03
C CYS A 207 -8.99 -14.42 -5.84
N HIS A 208 -9.99 -15.10 -6.40
CA HIS A 208 -11.06 -14.49 -7.20
C HIS A 208 -12.07 -13.73 -6.30
N LYS A 209 -11.61 -12.68 -5.63
CA LYS A 209 -12.42 -11.83 -4.75
C LYS A 209 -12.51 -10.42 -5.32
N SER A 210 -13.70 -9.83 -5.28
CA SER A 210 -13.95 -8.48 -5.78
C SER A 210 -14.67 -7.63 -4.73
N CYS A 211 -14.36 -6.34 -4.76
CA CYS A 211 -15.09 -5.34 -3.98
C CYS A 211 -16.29 -4.87 -4.79
N GLN A 212 -17.45 -4.83 -4.16
CA GLN A 212 -18.67 -4.36 -4.82
C GLN A 212 -18.68 -2.83 -4.84
N VAL A 213 -19.01 -2.26 -6.00
CA VAL A 213 -19.35 -0.84 -6.12
C VAL A 213 -20.86 -0.76 -6.05
N ASP A 214 -21.41 -0.03 -5.08
CA ASP A 214 -22.83 0.28 -5.12
C ASP A 214 -23.09 1.30 -6.23
N LEU A 215 -23.66 0.83 -7.34
CA LEU A 215 -23.99 1.66 -8.51
C LEU A 215 -25.38 2.27 -8.42
N SER A 216 -26.13 2.07 -7.32
CA SER A 216 -27.52 2.49 -7.20
C SER A 216 -27.76 4.01 -7.13
N PHE A 217 -26.68 4.81 -7.07
CA PHE A 217 -26.73 6.28 -7.00
C PHE A 217 -26.09 7.02 -8.20
N ARG A 218 -25.93 6.35 -9.34
CA ARG A 218 -25.60 7.00 -10.62
C ARG A 218 -26.84 7.40 -11.42
#